data_AF-A0A1X0QMH9-F1
#
_entry.id   AF-A0A1X0QMH9-F1
#
_cell.length_a   1.000
_cell.length_b   1.000
_cell.length_c   1.000
_cell.angle_alpha   90.00
_cell.angle_beta   90.00
_cell.angle_gamma   90.00
#
_symmetry.space_group_name_H-M   'P 1'
#
loop_
_entity.id
_entity.type
_entity.pdbx_description
1 polymer ?
#
loop_
_entity_poly.entity_id
_entity_poly.type
_entity_poly.pdbx_seq_one_letter_code
_entity_poly.pdbx_strand_id
1 'polypeptide(L)'
;MQQYIFSVKILDTHLSAATAAHTSPSDRTSDPTVMRDIVRYYYQHLYTTDSVSDDEIEVNMSHVYFNHRVYQDDNEEVMEPITIDDLLEQAQRNPTQSSLGNDGLGYQCLKILFNILSLKSLLLKVHNHALTEASTPSS
;
A
#
# COMPACT_ATOMS: atom_id res chain seq x y z
N MET A 1 -39.31 -5.68 20.45
CA MET A 1 -38.56 -5.13 19.30
C MET A 1 -37.11 -5.52 19.47
N GLN A 2 -36.68 -6.55 18.74
CA GLN A 2 -35.38 -7.19 18.90
C GLN A 2 -34.44 -6.63 17.83
N GLN A 3 -33.43 -5.87 18.24
CA GLN A 3 -32.46 -5.29 17.31
C GLN A 3 -31.45 -6.36 16.89
N TYR A 4 -31.46 -6.66 15.60
CA TYR A 4 -30.56 -7.60 14.95
C TYR A 4 -29.29 -6.84 14.54
N ILE A 5 -28.17 -7.07 15.22
CA ILE A 5 -26.87 -6.55 14.79
C ILE A 5 -26.33 -7.51 13.74
N PHE A 6 -26.19 -7.03 12.50
CA PHE A 6 -25.51 -7.76 11.44
C PHE A 6 -24.01 -7.79 11.72
N SER A 7 -23.48 -8.98 12.02
CA SER A 7 -22.03 -9.21 12.05
C SER A 7 -21.46 -9.06 10.63
N VAL A 8 -20.60 -8.06 10.44
CA VAL A 8 -19.84 -7.86 9.21
C VAL A 8 -18.86 -9.02 9.06
N LYS A 9 -19.12 -9.93 8.11
CA LYS A 9 -18.15 -10.95 7.70
C LYS A 9 -17.13 -10.27 6.80
N ILE A 10 -15.95 -9.94 7.35
CA ILE A 10 -14.78 -9.66 6.53
C ILE A 10 -14.19 -11.02 6.19
N LEU A 11 -14.51 -11.49 4.99
CA LEU A 11 -13.89 -12.66 4.38
C LEU A 11 -13.20 -12.16 3.12
N ASP A 12 -11.90 -11.92 3.19
CA ASP A 12 -11.06 -11.79 2.01
C ASP A 12 -9.83 -12.70 2.16
N THR A 13 -10.07 -13.93 1.71
CA THR A 13 -9.15 -14.73 0.91
C THR A 13 -8.33 -13.86 -0.02
N HIS A 14 -7.02 -13.76 0.22
CA HIS A 14 -5.90 -13.77 -0.73
C HIS A 14 -4.67 -13.08 -0.12
N LEU A 15 -3.93 -13.80 0.73
CA LEU A 15 -2.51 -13.52 0.96
C LEU A 15 -1.76 -14.83 1.15
N SER A 16 -1.54 -15.54 0.03
CA SER A 16 -0.70 -16.73 -0.02
C SER A 16 0.59 -16.37 -0.74
N ALA A 17 1.57 -15.87 0.03
CA ALA A 17 3.01 -16.04 -0.22
C ALA A 17 3.82 -15.32 0.86
N ALA A 18 4.05 -15.97 2.01
CA ALA A 18 5.27 -15.83 2.81
C ALA A 18 5.19 -16.80 3.99
N THR A 19 5.94 -17.88 3.88
CA THR A 19 6.14 -18.91 4.89
C THR A 19 6.98 -18.33 6.03
N ALA A 20 6.35 -17.58 6.93
CA ALA A 20 6.85 -17.37 8.28
C ALA A 20 5.81 -17.96 9.23
N ALA A 21 6.24 -18.81 10.14
CA ALA A 21 5.38 -19.47 11.11
C ALA A 21 4.77 -18.47 12.10
N HIS A 22 3.82 -17.66 11.63
CA HIS A 22 2.86 -17.04 12.51
C HIS A 22 1.97 -18.15 13.02
N THR A 23 2.27 -18.61 14.23
CA THR A 23 1.38 -19.43 15.02
C THR A 23 0.01 -18.75 14.98
N SER A 24 -0.96 -19.37 14.31
CA SER A 24 -2.36 -18.93 14.37
C SER A 24 -2.67 -18.68 15.84
N PRO A 25 -3.11 -17.47 16.25
CA PRO A 25 -3.39 -17.23 17.66
C PRO A 25 -4.42 -18.27 18.09
N SER A 26 -4.01 -19.14 19.01
CA SER A 26 -4.80 -20.27 19.50
C SER A 26 -6.09 -19.81 20.20
N ASP A 27 -6.25 -18.51 20.44
CA ASP A 27 -7.32 -17.93 21.24
C ASP A 27 -8.26 -17.09 20.38
N ARG A 28 -9.11 -17.77 19.60
CA ARG A 28 -10.30 -17.14 19.05
C ARG A 28 -11.29 -16.91 20.20
N THR A 29 -11.53 -15.66 20.57
CA THR A 29 -12.48 -15.29 21.62
C THR A 29 -13.67 -14.52 21.07
N SER A 30 -14.87 -14.79 21.60
CA SER A 30 -16.10 -14.03 21.31
C SER A 30 -16.45 -13.07 22.46
N ASP A 31 -15.62 -13.00 23.51
CA ASP A 31 -15.83 -12.07 24.62
C ASP A 31 -15.38 -10.66 24.20
N PRO A 32 -16.28 -9.65 24.22
CA PRO A 32 -15.96 -8.29 23.81
C PRO A 32 -14.88 -7.61 24.66
N THR A 33 -14.71 -8.01 25.93
CA THR A 33 -13.69 -7.47 26.82
C THR A 33 -12.32 -7.98 26.43
N VAL A 34 -12.21 -9.30 26.27
CA VAL A 34 -10.97 -9.96 25.84
C VAL A 34 -10.56 -9.51 24.45
N MET A 35 -11.53 -9.36 23.53
CA MET A 35 -11.26 -8.84 22.19
C MET A 35 -10.67 -7.43 22.21
N ARG A 36 -11.17 -6.53 23.08
CA ARG A 36 -10.62 -5.18 23.23
C ARG A 36 -9.19 -5.20 23.77
N ASP A 37 -8.90 -6.07 24.72
CA ASP A 37 -7.56 -6.16 25.29
C ASP A 37 -6.56 -6.74 24.29
N ILE A 38 -6.95 -7.74 23.49
CA ILE A 38 -6.14 -8.27 22.37
C ILE A 38 -5.87 -7.18 21.34
N VAL A 39 -6.90 -6.46 20.90
CA VAL A 39 -6.77 -5.38 19.92
C VAL A 39 -5.89 -4.25 20.44
N ARG A 40 -6.07 -3.85 21.71
CA ARG A 40 -5.24 -2.84 22.36
C ARG A 40 -3.77 -3.28 22.40
N TYR A 41 -3.51 -4.49 22.86
CA TYR A 41 -2.16 -5.04 22.91
C TYR A 41 -1.53 -5.06 21.52
N TYR A 42 -2.25 -5.57 20.51
CA TYR A 42 -1.78 -5.62 19.13
C TYR A 42 -1.40 -4.23 18.60
N TYR A 43 -2.31 -3.26 18.62
CA TYR A 43 -2.04 -1.93 18.07
C TYR A 43 -1.01 -1.12 18.87
N GLN A 44 -0.84 -1.40 20.17
CA GLN A 44 0.25 -0.81 20.96
C GLN A 44 1.64 -1.30 20.51
N HIS A 45 1.74 -2.54 20.04
CA HIS A 45 2.99 -3.15 19.60
C HIS A 45 3.14 -3.18 18.06
N LEU A 46 2.11 -2.81 17.31
CA LEU A 46 2.16 -2.81 15.85
C LEU A 46 3.23 -1.85 15.30
N TYR A 47 3.53 -0.79 16.05
CA TYR A 47 4.51 0.23 15.68
C TYR A 47 5.75 0.22 16.59
N THR A 48 5.92 -0.80 17.44
CA THR A 48 7.20 -0.97 18.13
C THR A 48 8.25 -1.40 17.11
N THR A 49 9.41 -0.75 17.15
CA THR A 49 10.51 -1.05 16.24
C THR A 49 11.08 -2.42 16.55
N ASP A 50 10.72 -3.42 15.75
CA ASP A 50 11.45 -4.68 15.71
C ASP A 50 12.82 -4.40 15.07
N SER A 51 13.89 -4.55 15.86
CA SER A 51 15.25 -4.42 15.33
C SER A 51 15.55 -5.64 14.46
N VAL A 52 15.62 -5.43 13.15
CA VAL A 52 16.14 -6.44 12.22
C VAL A 52 17.66 -6.40 12.28
N SER A 53 18.30 -7.56 12.42
CA SER A 53 19.76 -7.64 12.42
C SER A 53 20.34 -7.52 11.00
N ASP A 54 21.55 -6.97 10.87
CA ASP A 54 22.24 -6.90 9.58
C ASP A 54 22.46 -8.29 8.97
N ASP A 55 22.69 -9.31 9.81
CA ASP A 55 22.83 -10.71 9.38
C ASP A 55 21.56 -11.26 8.71
N GLU A 56 20.37 -10.93 9.24
CA GLU A 56 19.08 -11.32 8.65
C GLU A 56 18.84 -10.61 7.31
N ILE A 57 19.25 -9.35 7.20
CA ILE A 57 19.18 -8.59 5.94
C ILE A 57 20.09 -9.25 4.91
N GLU A 58 21.32 -9.62 5.27
CA GLU A 58 22.27 -10.26 4.37
C GLU A 58 21.78 -11.63 3.90
N VAL A 59 21.24 -12.46 4.80
CA VAL A 59 20.61 -13.74 4.44
C VAL A 59 19.45 -13.53 3.47
N ASN A 60 18.57 -12.57 3.74
CA ASN A 60 17.43 -12.28 2.87
C ASN A 60 17.88 -11.78 1.48
N MET A 61 18.94 -10.98 1.42
CA MET A 61 19.51 -10.44 0.18
C MET A 61 20.41 -11.45 -0.57
N SER A 62 20.91 -12.50 0.10
CA SER A 62 21.81 -13.51 -0.50
C SER A 62 21.16 -14.31 -1.65
N HIS A 63 19.84 -14.34 -1.70
CA HIS A 63 19.07 -15.01 -2.76
C HIS A 63 18.69 -14.09 -3.91
N VAL A 64 19.00 -12.80 -3.79
CA VAL A 64 18.58 -11.76 -4.72
C VAL A 64 19.72 -11.49 -5.69
N TYR A 65 19.64 -12.10 -6.87
CA TYR A 65 20.59 -11.87 -7.97
C TYR A 65 20.01 -10.86 -8.95
N PHE A 66 20.35 -9.58 -8.78
CA PHE A 66 20.07 -8.56 -9.79
C PHE A 66 21.34 -8.18 -10.52
N ASN A 67 21.21 -7.92 -11.82
CA ASN A 67 22.26 -7.20 -12.54
C ASN A 67 22.35 -5.80 -11.92
N HIS A 68 23.52 -5.46 -11.37
CA HIS A 68 23.76 -4.16 -10.72
C HIS A 68 23.79 -2.97 -11.71
N ARG A 69 23.46 -3.22 -12.99
CA ARG A 69 23.46 -2.24 -14.05
C ARG A 69 22.12 -2.31 -14.76
N VAL A 70 21.47 -1.16 -14.83
CA VAL A 70 20.35 -0.92 -15.74
C VAL A 70 20.96 -0.62 -17.10
N TYR A 71 20.50 -1.31 -18.15
CA TYR A 71 20.94 -0.98 -19.50
C TYR A 71 20.41 0.40 -19.89
N GLN A 72 21.10 1.10 -20.79
CA GLN A 72 20.66 2.43 -21.18
C GLN A 72 19.26 2.39 -21.80
N ASP A 73 18.97 1.39 -22.63
CA ASP A 73 17.65 1.18 -23.23
C ASP A 73 16.55 1.02 -22.16
N ASP A 74 16.79 0.19 -21.13
CA ASP A 74 15.85 0.02 -20.01
C ASP A 74 15.67 1.33 -19.22
N ASN A 75 16.74 2.12 -19.08
CA ASN A 75 16.66 3.40 -18.40
C ASN A 75 15.84 4.43 -19.19
N GLU A 76 16.00 4.45 -20.51
CA GLU A 76 15.24 5.30 -21.42
C GLU A 76 13.75 4.95 -21.38
N GLU A 77 13.41 3.65 -21.37
CA GLU A 77 12.02 3.17 -21.25
C GLU A 77 11.39 3.59 -19.91
N VAL A 78 12.11 3.42 -18.79
CA VAL A 78 11.60 3.79 -17.45
C VAL A 78 11.45 5.32 -17.29
N MET A 79 12.22 6.10 -18.04
CA MET A 79 12.19 7.56 -18.01
C MET A 79 11.24 8.17 -19.05
N GLU A 80 10.45 7.36 -19.75
CA GLU A 80 9.45 7.88 -20.67
C GLU A 80 8.43 8.79 -19.95
N PRO A 81 8.02 9.91 -20.58
CA PRO A 81 7.07 10.81 -19.96
C PRO A 81 5.72 10.13 -19.70
N ILE A 82 5.26 10.23 -18.45
CA ILE A 82 3.96 9.74 -18.00
C ILE A 82 2.86 10.45 -18.78
N THR A 83 1.95 9.67 -19.36
CA THR A 83 0.78 10.14 -20.10
C THR A 83 -0.49 10.13 -19.23
N ILE A 84 -1.57 10.73 -19.73
CA ILE A 84 -2.87 10.68 -19.05
C ILE A 84 -3.43 9.27 -19.02
N ASP A 85 -3.18 8.49 -20.07
CA ASP A 85 -3.70 7.13 -20.17
C ASP A 85 -3.01 6.22 -19.14
N ASP A 86 -1.71 6.40 -18.90
CA ASP A 86 -0.99 5.71 -17.83
C ASP A 86 -1.62 6.00 -16.46
N LEU A 87 -1.90 7.28 -16.17
CA LEU A 87 -2.54 7.68 -14.91
C LEU A 87 -3.93 7.07 -14.76
N LEU A 88 -4.72 7.04 -15.84
CA LEU A 88 -6.05 6.45 -15.84
C LEU A 88 -6.01 4.93 -15.65
N GLU A 89 -5.04 4.24 -16.26
CA GLU A 89 -4.82 2.81 -16.06
C GLU A 89 -4.45 2.51 -14.60
N GLN A 90 -3.50 3.27 -14.03
CA GLN A 90 -3.11 3.08 -12.64
C GLN A 90 -4.26 3.36 -11.67
N ALA A 91 -5.10 4.35 -11.95
CA ALA A 91 -6.28 4.62 -11.13
C ALA A 91 -7.32 3.48 -11.11
N GLN A 92 -7.30 2.58 -12.10
CA GLN A 92 -8.19 1.40 -12.15
C GLN A 92 -7.73 0.26 -11.25
N ARG A 93 -6.44 0.19 -10.92
CA ARG A 93 -5.87 -0.87 -10.06
C ARG A 93 -6.25 -0.71 -8.58
N ASN A 94 -6.89 0.39 -8.21
CA ASN A 94 -7.22 0.69 -6.83
C ASN A 94 -8.35 -0.22 -6.29
N PRO A 95 -8.17 -0.86 -5.12
CA PRO A 95 -9.22 -1.63 -4.48
C PRO A 95 -10.38 -0.71 -4.07
N THR A 96 -11.62 -1.20 -4.07
CA THR A 96 -12.83 -0.43 -3.72
C THR A 96 -12.79 0.12 -2.28
N GLN A 97 -11.94 -0.43 -1.42
CA GLN A 97 -11.65 0.08 -0.09
C GLN A 97 -10.14 0.27 0.05
N SER A 98 -9.72 1.52 0.23
CA SER A 98 -8.35 1.86 0.58
C SER A 98 -8.36 2.56 1.93
N SER A 99 -7.25 2.46 2.66
CA SER A 99 -6.99 3.39 3.77
C SER A 99 -7.04 4.83 3.24
N LEU A 100 -7.45 5.75 4.11
CA LEU A 100 -7.47 7.17 3.79
C LEU A 100 -6.05 7.74 3.92
N GLY A 101 -5.70 8.67 3.03
CA GLY A 101 -4.53 9.50 3.20
C GLY A 101 -4.67 10.43 4.41
N ASN A 102 -3.59 11.15 4.73
CA ASN A 102 -3.62 12.19 5.78
C ASN A 102 -4.61 13.32 5.48
N ASP A 103 -4.96 13.49 4.21
CA ASP A 103 -5.99 14.42 3.71
C ASP A 103 -7.43 13.88 3.87
N GLY A 104 -7.60 12.66 4.37
CA GLY A 104 -8.89 11.99 4.50
C GLY A 104 -9.46 11.48 3.17
N LEU A 105 -8.68 11.51 2.08
CA LEU A 105 -9.11 11.04 0.76
C LEU A 105 -8.61 9.61 0.51
N GLY A 106 -9.48 8.79 -0.08
CA GLY A 106 -9.11 7.46 -0.55
C GLY A 106 -8.57 7.50 -1.99
N TYR A 107 -7.92 6.43 -2.41
CA TYR A 107 -7.37 6.30 -3.77
C TYR A 107 -8.44 6.40 -4.89
N GLN A 108 -9.71 6.20 -4.54
CA GLN A 108 -10.85 6.38 -5.46
C GLN A 108 -10.93 7.80 -6.05
N CYS A 109 -10.47 8.80 -5.28
CA CYS A 109 -10.48 10.19 -5.70
C CYS A 109 -9.57 10.44 -6.90
N LEU A 110 -8.50 9.64 -7.09
CA LEU A 110 -7.58 9.79 -8.23
C LEU A 110 -8.30 9.61 -9.56
N LYS A 111 -9.20 8.62 -9.66
CA LYS A 111 -9.99 8.39 -10.87
C LYS A 111 -10.84 9.61 -11.23
N ILE A 112 -11.40 10.29 -10.24
CA ILE A 112 -12.18 11.52 -10.45
C ILE A 112 -11.26 12.64 -10.94
N LEU A 113 -10.13 12.85 -10.25
CA LEU A 113 -9.17 13.92 -10.58
C LEU A 113 -8.63 13.79 -12.01
N PHE A 114 -8.23 12.59 -12.42
CA PHE A 114 -7.65 12.34 -13.75
C PHE A 114 -8.65 12.53 -14.90
N ASN A 115 -9.96 12.44 -14.61
CA ASN A 115 -11.02 12.69 -15.59
C ASN A 115 -11.38 14.18 -15.75
N ILE A 116 -10.92 15.07 -14.85
CA ILE A 116 -11.19 16.51 -14.95
C ILE A 116 -10.26 17.13 -16.01
N LEU A 117 -10.83 17.51 -17.16
CA LEU A 117 -10.07 18.04 -18.31
C LEU A 117 -9.19 19.23 -17.96
N SER A 118 -9.67 20.16 -17.13
CA SER A 118 -8.92 21.36 -16.73
C SER A 118 -7.70 21.06 -15.85
N LEU A 119 -7.65 19.88 -15.22
CA LEU A 119 -6.54 19.47 -14.36
C LEU A 119 -5.50 18.63 -15.09
N LYS A 120 -5.79 18.10 -16.29
CA LYS A 120 -4.88 17.19 -17.01
C LYS A 120 -3.48 17.77 -17.21
N SER A 121 -3.39 19.04 -17.62
CA SER A 121 -2.09 19.69 -17.83
C SER A 121 -1.28 19.82 -16.53
N LEU A 122 -1.94 20.16 -15.42
CA LEU A 122 -1.32 20.25 -14.11
C LEU A 122 -0.87 18.88 -13.60
N LEU A 123 -1.73 17.86 -13.74
CA LEU A 123 -1.44 16.49 -13.33
C LEU A 123 -0.22 15.93 -14.07
N LEU A 124 -0.18 16.07 -15.40
CA LEU A 124 0.97 15.66 -16.20
C LEU A 124 2.24 16.40 -15.76
N LYS A 125 2.14 17.72 -15.54
CA LYS A 125 3.28 18.51 -15.09
C LYS A 125 3.81 18.01 -13.76
N VAL A 126 2.95 17.79 -12.77
CA VAL A 126 3.35 17.34 -11.43
C VAL A 126 4.01 15.96 -11.49
N HIS A 127 3.41 15.00 -12.20
CA HIS A 127 3.94 13.63 -12.27
C HIS A 127 5.26 13.55 -13.04
N ASN A 128 5.35 14.21 -14.19
CA ASN A 128 6.59 14.21 -14.97
C ASN A 128 7.72 14.98 -14.27
N HIS A 129 7.40 16.07 -13.57
CA HIS A 129 8.39 16.80 -12.77
C HIS A 129 8.87 15.96 -11.57
N ALA A 130 7.98 15.19 -10.94
CA ALA A 130 8.38 14.23 -9.91
C ALA A 130 9.28 13.12 -10.47
N LEU A 131 9.00 12.62 -11.69
CA LEU A 131 9.81 11.61 -12.37
C LEU A 131 11.22 12.13 -12.70
N THR A 132 11.33 13.35 -13.24
CA THR A 132 12.61 13.89 -13.71
C THR A 132 13.43 14.60 -12.63
N GLU A 133 12.78 15.27 -11.68
CA GLU A 133 13.44 16.14 -10.70
C GLU A 133 13.41 15.57 -9.27
N ALA A 134 12.79 14.41 -9.06
CA ALA A 134 12.55 13.82 -7.74
C ALA A 134 11.86 14.78 -6.76
N SER A 135 11.13 15.77 -7.28
CA SER A 135 10.44 16.77 -6.48
C SER A 135 9.09 16.24 -6.02
N THR A 136 8.87 16.17 -4.72
CA THR A 136 7.57 15.84 -4.12
C THR A 136 7.12 16.99 -3.21
N PRO A 137 5.81 17.20 -3.03
CA PRO A 137 5.32 18.21 -2.09
C PRO A 137 5.83 17.90 -0.68
N SER A 138 6.26 18.95 0.02
CA SER A 138 6.66 18.86 1.43
C SER A 138 5.47 18.38 2.27
N SER A 139 5.65 17.26 2.98
CA SER A 139 4.67 16.66 3.90
C SER A 139 4.47 17.47 5.17
#